data_AF-A0A5J6N626-F1
#
_entry.id   AF-A0A5J6N626-F1
#
_cell.length_a   1.000
_cell.length_b   1.000
_cell.length_c   1.000
_cell.angle_alpha   90.00
_cell.angle_beta   90.00
_cell.angle_gamma   90.00
#
_symmetry.space_group_name_H-M   'P 1'
#
loop_
_entity.id
_entity.type
_entity.pdbx_description
1 polymer ?
#
loop_
_entity_poly.entity_id
_entity_poly.type
_entity_poly.pdbx_seq_one_letter_code
_entity_poly.pdbx_strand_id
1 'polypeptide(L)'
;MLPIDPARKDLVEEFRRQPFGPHSPDLQLILNRLRAEPLAGRYALVATRPKQEWIIVTLSGERGKPPEIVSETRYTDPAAAEWAIFKLRWKRATGETLSGEVES
;
A
#
# COMPACT_ATOMS: atom_id res chain seq x y z
N MET A 1 -12.28 -8.51 -15.62
CA MET A 1 -12.01 -7.47 -14.61
C MET A 1 -11.23 -6.37 -15.29
N LEU A 2 -11.63 -5.09 -15.17
CA LEU A 2 -10.96 -3.99 -15.88
C LEU A 2 -9.53 -3.76 -15.35
N PRO A 3 -8.57 -3.45 -16.23
CA PRO A 3 -7.22 -3.05 -15.82
C PRO A 3 -7.25 -1.69 -15.11
N ILE A 4 -6.33 -1.48 -14.16
CA ILE A 4 -6.07 -0.14 -13.60
C ILE A 4 -5.37 0.65 -14.70
N ASP A 5 -5.89 1.82 -15.04
CA ASP A 5 -5.24 2.73 -15.97
C ASP A 5 -4.05 3.44 -15.28
N PRO A 6 -2.79 3.16 -15.67
CA PRO A 6 -1.63 3.78 -15.04
C PRO A 6 -1.53 5.29 -15.28
N ALA A 7 -2.24 5.81 -16.29
CA ALA A 7 -2.25 7.23 -16.62
C ALA A 7 -3.06 8.07 -15.61
N ARG A 8 -3.88 7.44 -14.75
CA ARG A 8 -4.69 8.10 -13.70
C ARG A 8 -3.85 8.57 -12.50
N LYS A 9 -2.86 9.43 -12.76
CA LYS A 9 -2.00 10.05 -11.74
C LYS A 9 -2.76 11.03 -10.86
N ASP A 10 -3.85 11.59 -11.36
CA ASP A 10 -4.80 12.39 -10.57
C ASP A 10 -5.27 11.65 -9.31
N LEU A 11 -5.61 10.36 -9.44
CA LEU A 11 -6.07 9.53 -8.31
C LEU A 11 -4.93 9.13 -7.37
N VAL A 12 -3.72 8.97 -7.92
CA VAL A 12 -2.51 8.72 -7.12
C VAL A 12 -2.21 9.94 -6.24
N GLU A 13 -2.30 11.15 -6.80
CA GLU A 13 -2.10 12.40 -6.07
C GLU A 13 -3.23 12.67 -5.07
N GLU A 14 -4.48 12.34 -5.41
CA GLU A 14 -5.61 12.37 -4.45
C GLU A 14 -5.30 11.51 -3.23
N PHE A 15 -4.88 10.26 -3.45
CA PHE A 15 -4.50 9.36 -2.36
C PHE A 15 -3.30 9.87 -1.57
N ARG A 16 -2.27 10.40 -2.24
CA ARG A 16 -1.07 10.93 -1.58
C ARG A 16 -1.40 12.10 -0.65
N ARG A 17 -2.32 12.99 -1.06
CA ARG A 17 -2.73 14.14 -0.25
C ARG A 17 -3.50 13.73 1.00
N GLN A 18 -4.33 12.70 0.87
CA GLN A 18 -5.16 12.24 1.98
C GLN A 18 -5.29 10.71 1.94
N PRO A 19 -4.30 9.95 2.49
CA PRO A 19 -4.34 8.49 2.47
C PRO A 19 -5.50 7.90 3.29
N PHE A 20 -5.96 8.66 4.29
CA PHE A 20 -7.00 8.26 5.24
C PHE A 20 -8.26 9.11 5.10
N GLY A 21 -9.42 8.46 5.19
CA GLY A 21 -10.73 9.12 5.19
C GLY A 21 -11.53 8.84 3.92
N PRO A 22 -12.54 9.69 3.63
CA PRO A 22 -13.39 9.49 2.46
C PRO A 22 -12.62 9.77 1.17
N HIS A 23 -12.67 8.80 0.26
CA HIS A 23 -12.06 8.88 -1.07
C HIS A 23 -13.12 9.12 -2.14
N SER A 24 -12.76 9.73 -3.26
CA SER A 24 -13.64 9.83 -4.43
C SER A 24 -14.10 8.45 -4.92
N PRO A 25 -15.27 8.32 -5.60
CA PRO A 25 -15.72 7.03 -6.13
C PRO A 25 -14.69 6.36 -7.05
N ASP A 26 -14.00 7.17 -7.86
CA ASP A 26 -12.94 6.71 -8.76
C ASP A 26 -11.74 6.15 -8.00
N LEU A 27 -11.28 6.86 -6.95
CA LEU A 27 -10.19 6.38 -6.11
C LEU A 27 -10.60 5.12 -5.33
N GLN A 28 -11.83 5.07 -4.82
CA GLN A 28 -12.34 3.87 -4.15
C GLN A 28 -12.33 2.64 -5.07
N LEU A 29 -12.65 2.79 -6.35
CA LEU A 29 -12.61 1.70 -7.32
C LEU A 29 -11.17 1.15 -7.48
N ILE A 30 -10.19 2.05 -7.63
CA ILE A 30 -8.77 1.66 -7.70
C ILE A 30 -8.32 1.00 -6.40
N LEU A 31 -8.66 1.57 -5.24
CA LEU A 31 -8.28 1.01 -3.95
C LEU A 31 -8.88 -0.38 -3.73
N ASN A 32 -10.14 -0.59 -4.10
CA ASN A 32 -10.78 -1.91 -4.04
C ASN A 32 -10.03 -2.90 -4.94
N ARG A 33 -9.61 -2.46 -6.13
CA ARG A 33 -8.84 -3.29 -7.06
C ARG A 33 -7.46 -3.65 -6.52
N LEU A 34 -6.74 -2.69 -5.95
CA LEU A 34 -5.42 -2.87 -5.33
C LEU A 34 -5.48 -3.76 -4.07
N ARG A 35 -6.62 -3.75 -3.37
CA ARG A 35 -6.84 -4.59 -2.17
C ARG A 35 -7.32 -6.00 -2.50
N ALA A 36 -7.82 -6.22 -3.71
CA ALA A 36 -8.30 -7.52 -4.21
C ALA A 36 -7.17 -8.47 -4.65
N GLU A 37 -6.13 -8.61 -3.83
CA GLU A 37 -5.02 -9.56 -4.04
C GLU A 37 -5.24 -10.85 -3.24
N PRO A 38 -4.76 -12.03 -3.67
CA PRO A 38 -4.71 -13.21 -2.81
C PRO A 38 -4.00 -12.90 -1.48
N LEU A 39 -4.34 -13.61 -0.39
CA LEU A 39 -3.64 -13.42 0.88
C LEU A 39 -2.14 -13.74 0.77
N ALA A 40 -1.78 -14.77 0.00
CA ALA A 40 -0.39 -15.13 -0.23
C ALA A 40 0.35 -14.02 -0.99
N GLY A 41 1.43 -13.53 -0.40
CA GLY A 41 2.23 -12.41 -0.89
C GLY A 41 1.56 -11.04 -0.76
N ARG A 42 0.41 -10.90 -0.09
CA ARG A 42 -0.27 -9.61 0.07
C ARG A 42 0.56 -8.69 0.95
N TYR A 43 0.77 -7.44 0.51
CA TYR A 43 1.41 -6.43 1.37
C TYR A 43 0.49 -6.00 2.50
N ALA A 44 1.05 -5.89 3.71
CA ALA A 44 0.38 -5.39 4.91
C ALA A 44 1.33 -4.52 5.76
N LEU A 45 0.76 -3.65 6.58
CA LEU A 45 1.48 -2.92 7.62
C LEU A 45 1.31 -3.65 8.95
N VAL A 46 2.43 -3.90 9.63
CA VAL A 46 2.44 -4.47 10.99
C VAL A 46 2.96 -3.39 11.94
N ALA A 47 2.20 -3.12 12.99
CA ALA A 47 2.64 -2.24 14.06
C ALA A 47 3.63 -2.98 14.96
N THR A 48 4.89 -2.56 14.94
CA THR A 48 5.95 -3.05 15.86
C THR A 48 5.89 -2.32 17.20
N ARG A 49 5.45 -1.06 17.19
CA ARG A 49 5.02 -0.31 18.38
C ARG A 49 3.63 0.24 18.15
N PRO A 50 2.64 -0.06 19.02
CA PRO A 50 1.28 0.40 18.83
C PRO A 50 1.22 1.91 18.61
N LYS A 51 0.62 2.31 17.47
CA LYS A 51 0.40 3.71 17.07
C LYS A 51 1.68 4.55 16.90
N GLN A 52 2.85 3.94 16.81
CA GLN A 52 4.13 4.66 16.79
C GLN A 52 5.09 4.18 15.72
N GLU A 53 5.09 2.88 15.43
CA GLU A 53 6.05 2.30 14.49
C GLU A 53 5.39 1.20 13.69
N TRP A 54 5.57 1.26 12.38
CA TRP A 54 5.05 0.29 11.43
C TRP A 54 6.16 -0.18 10.49
N ILE A 55 6.09 -1.46 10.11
CA ILE A 55 6.92 -2.06 9.07
C ILE A 55 6.03 -2.67 7.99
N ILE A 56 6.58 -2.83 6.79
CA ILE A 56 5.89 -3.48 5.68
C ILE A 56 6.25 -4.97 5.66
N VAL A 57 5.23 -5.81 5.60
CA VAL A 57 5.35 -7.27 5.49
C VAL A 57 4.55 -7.80 4.31
N THR A 58 4.87 -9.01 3.87
CA THR A 58 4.04 -9.84 3.00
C THR A 58 3.40 -10.95 3.82
N LEU A 59 2.09 -11.14 3.64
CA LEU A 59 1.38 -12.25 4.26
C LEU A 59 1.70 -13.56 3.53
N SER A 60 1.95 -14.63 4.28
CA SER A 60 2.21 -15.96 3.72
C SER A 60 0.98 -16.56 3.02
N GLY A 61 -0.22 -16.20 3.48
CA GLY A 61 -1.48 -16.81 3.05
C GLY A 61 -1.77 -18.17 3.70
N GLU A 62 -0.85 -18.66 4.53
CA GLU A 62 -0.96 -19.94 5.24
C GLU A 62 -1.26 -19.70 6.72
N ARG A 63 -2.25 -20.42 7.27
CA ARG A 63 -2.59 -20.31 8.70
C ARG A 63 -1.39 -20.76 9.56
N GLY A 64 -1.02 -19.94 10.54
CA GLY A 64 0.05 -20.26 11.50
C GLY A 64 1.46 -19.89 11.05
N LYS A 65 1.65 -19.51 9.78
CA LYS A 65 2.94 -19.05 9.26
C LYS A 65 3.05 -17.53 9.39
N PRO A 66 4.11 -17.00 10.03
CA PRO A 66 4.27 -15.56 10.23
C PRO A 66 4.43 -14.82 8.88
N PRO A 67 4.09 -13.52 8.84
CA PRO A 67 4.42 -12.67 7.69
C PRO A 67 5.93 -12.55 7.48
N GLU A 68 6.33 -12.30 6.23
CA GLU A 68 7.72 -12.06 5.84
C GLU A 68 7.98 -10.55 5.78
N ILE A 69 9.12 -10.09 6.31
CA ILE A 69 9.48 -8.66 6.30
C ILE A 69 9.95 -8.29 4.90
N VAL A 70 9.30 -7.28 4.30
CA VAL A 70 9.64 -6.78 2.94
C VAL A 70 10.79 -5.79 3.01
N SER A 71 10.81 -4.97 4.06
CA SER A 71 11.83 -3.96 4.31
C SER A 71 12.00 -3.74 5.81
N GLU A 72 13.23 -3.51 6.25
CA GLU A 72 13.54 -3.09 7.62
C GLU A 72 13.24 -1.61 7.88
N THR A 73 12.78 -0.88 6.87
CA THR A 73 12.32 0.51 7.02
C THR A 73 11.17 0.58 8.02
N ARG A 74 11.36 1.41 9.05
CA ARG A 74 10.38 1.70 10.09
C ARG A 74 9.74 3.03 9.80
N TYR A 75 8.43 3.03 9.65
CA TYR A 75 7.63 4.24 9.47
C TYR A 75 7.09 4.68 10.82
N THR A 76 7.26 5.95 11.16
CA THR A 76 6.70 6.57 12.37
C THR A 76 5.48 7.44 12.09
N ASP A 77 5.27 7.77 10.81
CA ASP A 77 4.05 8.41 10.32
C ASP A 77 3.15 7.36 9.63
N PRO A 78 1.91 7.17 10.08
CA PRO A 78 0.98 6.25 9.43
C PRO A 78 0.69 6.65 7.97
N ALA A 79 0.67 7.94 7.63
CA ALA A 79 0.41 8.37 6.25
C ALA A 79 1.56 7.98 5.32
N ALA A 80 2.80 8.18 5.74
CA ALA A 80 3.98 7.68 5.03
C ALA A 80 3.97 6.16 4.86
N ALA A 81 3.59 5.42 5.91
CA ALA A 81 3.48 3.96 5.84
C ALA A 81 2.41 3.50 4.82
N GLU A 82 1.23 4.13 4.85
CA GLU A 82 0.12 3.83 3.94
C GLU A 82 0.46 4.24 2.49
N TRP A 83 1.22 5.32 2.31
CA TRP A 83 1.74 5.70 1.01
C TRP A 83 2.76 4.68 0.47
N ALA A 84 3.68 4.21 1.30
CA ALA A 84 4.68 3.23 0.90
C ALA A 84 4.05 1.90 0.45
N ILE A 85 3.04 1.40 1.17
CA ILE A 85 2.32 0.19 0.78
C ILE A 85 1.49 0.41 -0.50
N PHE A 86 0.92 1.60 -0.70
CA PHE A 86 0.23 1.95 -1.94
C PHE A 86 1.17 1.89 -3.14
N LYS A 87 2.39 2.45 -3.04
CA LYS A 87 3.39 2.37 -4.12
C LYS A 87 3.74 0.93 -4.50
N LEU A 88 3.87 0.04 -3.51
CA LEU A 88 4.14 -1.39 -3.75
C LEU A 88 2.97 -2.08 -4.46
N ARG A 89 1.74 -1.85 -4.01
CA ARG A 89 0.52 -2.38 -4.64
C ARG A 89 0.34 -1.84 -6.05
N TRP A 90 0.58 -0.55 -6.25
CA TRP A 90 0.51 0.08 -7.57
C TRP A 90 1.50 -0.55 -8.54
N LYS A 91 2.77 -0.70 -8.14
CA LYS A 91 3.80 -1.36 -8.95
C LYS A 91 3.42 -2.80 -9.28
N ARG A 92 2.88 -3.54 -8.33
CA ARG A 92 2.43 -4.92 -8.57
C ARG A 92 1.26 -5.01 -9.55
N ALA A 93 0.32 -4.08 -9.47
CA ALA A 93 -0.88 -4.09 -10.30
C ALA A 93 -0.66 -3.50 -11.71
N THR A 94 0.22 -2.51 -11.86
CA THR A 94 0.42 -1.75 -13.10
C THR A 94 1.79 -1.96 -13.75
N GLY A 95 2.76 -2.50 -13.01
CA GLY A 95 4.17 -2.56 -13.42
C GLY A 95 4.94 -1.25 -13.22
N GLU A 96 4.26 -0.16 -12.87
CA GLU A 96 4.88 1.17 -12.81
C GLU A 96 5.37 1.50 -11.39
N THR A 97 6.55 2.09 -11.28
CA THR A 97 7.05 2.59 -9.98
C THR A 97 6.66 4.04 -9.81
N LEU A 98 5.94 4.34 -8.72
CA LEU A 98 5.63 5.72 -8.34
C LEU A 98 6.85 6.33 -7.63
N SER A 99 7.50 7.28 -8.29
CA SER A 99 8.57 8.09 -7.71
C SER A 99 7.94 9.12 -6.78
N GLY A 100 8.17 8.97 -5.48
CA GLY A 100 7.79 9.94 -4.47
C GLY A 100 8.73 9.75 -3.30
N GLU A 101 9.63 10.72 -3.13
CA GLU A 101 10.67 10.78 -2.11
C GLU A 101 10.09 10.33 -0.77
N VAL A 102 10.64 9.22 -0.25
CA VAL A 102 10.58 8.96 1.17
C VAL A 102 11.79 9.72 1.69
N GLU A 103 11.60 11.01 1.99
CA GLU A 103 12.60 11.71 2.81
C GLU A 103 12.74 10.91 4.11
N SER A 104 13.99 10.52 4.35
CA SER A 104 14.42 9.67 5.47
C SER A 104 14.49 10.46 6.78
#